data_AF-A0A8S2F200-F1
#
_entry.id   AF-A0A8S2F200-F1
#
_cell.length_a   1.000
_cell.length_b   1.000
_cell.length_c   1.000
_cell.angle_alpha   90.00
_cell.angle_beta   90.00
_cell.angle_gamma   90.00
#
_symmetry.space_group_name_H-M   'P 1'
#
loop_
_entity.id
_entity.type
_entity.pdbx_description
1 polymer ?
#
loop_
_entity_poly.entity_id
_entity_poly.type
_entity_poly.pdbx_seq_one_letter_code
_entity_poly.pdbx_strand_id
1 'polypeptide(L)'
;CSNILNRNVWNAVKSISRYDLPIPVSYIVVHELTDLLNNKSVTQQDCARYINALQNYYMNQKGYDDIVYNFIICGDDENDNTSQQQIYTGRGWKSLGAHCITYNSKSLG
;
A
#
# COMPACT_ATOMS: atom_id res chain seq x y z
N CYS A 1 -9.09 -16.32 -6.01
CA CYS A 1 -8.82 -14.87 -5.86
C CYS A 1 -7.79 -14.69 -4.77
N SER A 2 -6.72 -13.93 -5.01
CA SER A 2 -5.70 -13.63 -4.00
C SER A 2 -6.32 -12.90 -2.80
N ASN A 3 -5.85 -13.22 -1.59
CA ASN A 3 -6.36 -12.61 -0.37
C ASN A 3 -5.78 -11.19 -0.22
N ILE A 4 -6.61 -10.16 -0.44
CA ILE A 4 -6.22 -8.76 -0.21
C ILE A 4 -6.53 -8.43 1.25
N LEU A 5 -5.48 -8.13 2.00
CA LEU A 5 -5.57 -7.75 3.41
C LEU A 5 -6.14 -6.33 3.54
N ASN A 6 -7.15 -6.20 4.38
CA ASN A 6 -7.83 -4.94 4.65
C ASN A 6 -6.97 -4.01 5.52
N ARG A 7 -7.35 -2.73 5.52
CA ARG A 7 -6.66 -1.65 6.25
C ARG A 7 -6.52 -1.89 7.76
N ASN A 8 -7.44 -2.62 8.36
CA ASN A 8 -7.38 -2.99 9.78
C ASN A 8 -6.23 -3.95 10.11
N VAL A 9 -5.78 -4.77 9.15
CA VAL A 9 -4.69 -5.74 9.36
C VAL A 9 -3.36 -5.07 9.67
N TRP A 10 -3.16 -3.84 9.17
CA TRP A 10 -1.95 -3.06 9.39
C TRP A 10 -2.18 -1.81 10.27
N ASN A 11 -3.28 -1.80 11.03
CA ASN A 11 -3.64 -0.69 11.94
C ASN A 11 -3.68 0.68 11.24
N ALA A 12 -4.19 0.73 10.01
CA ALA A 12 -4.28 1.99 9.27
C ALA A 12 -5.08 3.05 10.02
N VAL A 13 -4.57 4.28 10.03
CA VAL A 13 -5.39 5.43 10.43
C VAL A 13 -6.40 5.78 9.32
N LYS A 14 -7.47 6.47 9.70
CA LYS A 14 -8.49 6.93 8.75
C LYS A 14 -7.89 8.00 7.82
N SER A 15 -8.22 7.91 6.53
CA SER A 15 -7.86 8.95 5.55
C SER A 15 -8.52 10.29 5.94
N ILE A 16 -7.81 11.40 5.76
CA ILE A 16 -8.34 12.75 5.98
C ILE A 16 -9.45 13.04 4.97
N SER A 17 -9.20 12.74 3.70
CA SER A 17 -10.16 12.91 2.62
C SER A 17 -10.04 11.75 1.61
N ARG A 18 -11.05 11.58 0.77
CA ARG A 18 -11.09 10.57 -0.28
C ARG A 18 -11.70 11.17 -1.54
N TYR A 19 -10.99 11.02 -2.66
CA TYR A 19 -11.47 11.37 -3.99
C TYR A 19 -11.70 10.09 -4.79
N ASP A 20 -12.83 10.01 -5.49
CA ASP A 20 -13.13 8.86 -6.33
C ASP A 20 -12.25 8.82 -7.58
N LEU A 21 -11.78 7.62 -7.91
CA LEU A 21 -11.09 7.35 -9.16
C LEU A 21 -12.13 7.12 -10.28
N PRO A 22 -11.99 7.74 -11.46
CA PRO A 22 -12.83 7.41 -12.61
C PRO A 22 -12.53 5.97 -13.06
N ILE A 23 -13.44 5.04 -12.77
CA ILE A 23 -13.29 3.62 -13.10
C ILE A 23 -14.06 3.27 -14.40
N PRO A 24 -13.56 2.32 -15.22
CA PRO A 24 -12.29 1.60 -15.06
C PRO A 24 -11.08 2.48 -15.40
N VAL A 25 -9.93 2.17 -14.81
CA VAL A 25 -8.65 2.80 -15.18
C VAL A 25 -7.86 1.91 -16.12
N SER A 26 -7.03 2.53 -16.96
CA SER A 26 -6.27 1.84 -18.01
C SER A 26 -4.81 1.55 -17.64
N TYR A 27 -4.31 2.05 -16.51
CA TYR A 27 -2.91 1.97 -16.14
C TYR A 27 -2.70 1.37 -14.76
N ILE A 28 -1.60 0.65 -14.61
CA ILE A 28 -1.02 0.23 -13.32
C ILE A 28 0.38 0.83 -13.27
N VAL A 29 0.73 1.48 -12.16
CA VAL A 29 2.06 2.05 -11.95
C VAL A 29 2.73 1.31 -10.79
N VAL A 30 3.77 0.53 -11.10
CA VAL A 30 4.51 -0.23 -10.09
C VAL A 30 5.64 0.63 -9.54
N HIS A 31 5.69 0.76 -8.21
CA HIS A 31 6.77 1.43 -7.49
C HIS A 31 7.52 0.41 -6.64
N GLU A 32 8.85 0.41 -6.74
CA GLU A 32 9.70 -0.24 -5.74
C GLU A 32 9.85 0.69 -4.54
N LEU A 33 9.55 0.19 -3.35
CA LEU A 33 9.74 0.92 -2.10
C LEU A 33 11.15 0.65 -1.59
N THR A 34 11.77 1.67 -0.98
CA THR A 34 13.07 1.48 -0.33
C THR A 34 12.93 0.41 0.76
N ASP A 35 13.76 -0.63 0.64
CA ASP A 35 13.82 -1.71 1.60
C ASP A 35 14.35 -1.18 2.95
N LEU A 36 13.46 -1.11 3.95
CA LEU A 36 13.83 -0.87 5.34
C LEU A 36 13.72 -2.15 6.18
N LEU A 37 13.34 -3.27 5.56
CA LEU A 37 13.14 -4.55 6.20
C LEU A 37 14.42 -5.37 5.98
N ASN A 38 15.45 -5.08 6.77
CA ASN A 38 16.80 -5.69 6.71
C ASN A 38 16.85 -7.20 7.07
N ASN A 39 15.75 -7.95 6.91
CA ASN A 39 15.61 -9.31 7.40
C ASN A 39 15.59 -10.33 6.26
N LYS A 40 16.18 -11.51 6.50
CA LYS A 40 16.04 -12.67 5.62
C LYS A 40 14.63 -13.25 5.62
N SER A 41 13.84 -12.97 6.67
CA SER A 41 12.41 -13.23 6.66
C SER A 41 11.59 -12.05 7.18
N VAL A 42 10.63 -11.64 6.36
CA VAL A 42 9.63 -10.61 6.57
C VAL A 42 8.29 -11.26 6.91
N THR A 43 7.89 -11.11 8.18
CA THR A 43 6.58 -11.59 8.64
C THR A 43 5.46 -10.62 8.26
N GLN A 44 4.21 -11.09 8.31
CA GLN A 44 3.03 -10.22 8.18
C GLN A 44 3.05 -9.06 9.21
N GLN A 45 3.58 -9.29 10.42
CA GLN A 45 3.66 -8.24 11.44
C GLN A 45 4.68 -7.15 11.07
N ASP A 46 5.79 -7.54 10.44
CA ASP A 46 6.80 -6.59 9.95
C ASP A 46 6.25 -5.73 8.83
N CYS A 47 5.55 -6.35 7.87
CA CYS A 47 4.82 -5.64 6.81
C CYS A 47 3.79 -4.67 7.37
N ALA A 48 2.96 -5.13 8.31
CA ALA A 48 1.95 -4.28 8.96
C ALA A 48 2.58 -3.05 9.63
N ARG A 49 3.70 -3.24 10.34
CA ARG A 49 4.43 -2.14 11.00
C ARG A 49 5.04 -1.17 9.99
N TYR A 50 5.65 -1.68 8.93
CA TYR A 50 6.26 -0.88 7.88
C TYR A 50 5.23 -0.04 7.13
N ILE A 51 4.13 -0.65 6.70
CA ILE A 51 3.05 0.05 5.96
C ILE A 51 2.40 1.12 6.85
N ASN A 52 2.21 0.83 8.15
CA ASN A 52 1.73 1.81 9.12
C ASN A 52 2.68 3.01 9.24
N ALA A 53 3.99 2.77 9.37
CA ALA A 53 5.00 3.82 9.42
C ALA A 53 5.02 4.65 8.14
N LEU A 54 4.84 4.00 6.97
CA LEU A 54 4.79 4.66 5.67
C LEU A 54 3.56 5.58 5.54
N GLN A 55 2.40 5.12 5.99
CA GLN A 55 1.21 5.97 6.06
C GLN A 55 1.45 7.20 6.95
N ASN A 56 1.99 7.00 8.15
CA ASN A 56 2.29 8.09 9.08
C ASN A 56 3.30 9.08 8.50
N TYR A 57 4.30 8.60 7.77
CA TYR A 57 5.26 9.45 7.06
C TYR A 57 4.55 10.34 6.03
N TYR A 58 3.74 9.76 5.14
CA TYR A 58 3.06 10.54 4.10
C TYR A 58 2.03 11.51 4.67
N MET A 59 1.29 11.12 5.71
CA MET A 59 0.29 11.99 6.32
C MET A 59 0.92 13.10 7.15
N ASN A 60 1.81 12.77 8.08
CA ASN A 60 2.32 13.74 9.05
C ASN A 60 3.48 14.57 8.52
N GLN A 61 4.33 14.02 7.64
CA GLN A 61 5.53 14.71 7.15
C GLN A 61 5.37 15.26 5.74
N LYS A 62 4.52 14.66 4.90
CA LYS A 62 4.30 15.09 3.52
C LYS A 62 2.94 15.75 3.27
N GLY A 63 2.04 15.72 4.26
CA GLY A 63 0.73 16.39 4.18
C GLY A 63 -0.24 15.73 3.20
N TYR A 64 -0.06 14.44 2.87
CA TYR A 64 -1.03 13.70 2.08
C TYR A 64 -2.22 13.27 2.95
N ASP A 65 -3.38 13.12 2.32
CA ASP A 65 -4.60 12.70 3.03
C ASP A 65 -4.58 11.24 3.52
N ASP A 66 -3.66 10.42 2.99
CA ASP A 66 -3.48 9.01 3.28
C ASP A 66 -2.13 8.52 2.71
N ILE A 67 -1.77 7.25 2.96
CA ILE A 67 -0.70 6.55 2.23
C ILE A 67 -0.88 6.73 0.72
N VAL A 68 0.19 6.94 -0.04
CA VAL A 68 0.07 7.41 -1.43
C VAL A 68 -0.33 6.31 -2.44
N TYR A 69 -0.17 5.03 -2.06
CA TYR A 69 -0.41 3.87 -2.93
C TYR A 69 -1.84 3.32 -2.78
N ASN A 70 -2.36 2.70 -3.84
CA ASN A 70 -3.63 1.99 -3.79
C ASN A 70 -3.45 0.62 -3.11
N PHE A 71 -2.37 -0.08 -3.45
CA PHE A 71 -2.00 -1.37 -2.88
C PHE A 71 -0.50 -1.42 -2.55
N ILE A 72 -0.15 -2.26 -1.60
CA ILE A 72 1.24 -2.53 -1.23
C ILE A 72 1.43 -4.04 -1.21
N ILE A 73 2.50 -4.53 -1.83
CA ILE A 73 2.90 -5.94 -1.76
C ILE A 73 4.06 -6.01 -0.77
N CYS A 74 3.95 -6.90 0.22
CA CYS A 74 4.99 -7.09 1.23
C CYS A 74 4.98 -8.53 1.75
N GLY A 75 6.16 -9.04 2.06
CA GLY A 75 6.40 -10.40 2.55
C GLY A 75 7.59 -11.02 1.82
N ASP A 76 8.00 -12.20 2.24
CA ASP A 76 9.02 -12.97 1.53
C ASP A 76 8.41 -13.79 0.40
N ASP A 77 9.27 -14.16 -0.55
CA ASP A 77 9.00 -15.19 -1.56
C ASP A 77 9.43 -16.59 -1.08
N GLU A 78 9.77 -16.75 0.20
CA GLU A 78 10.26 -18.03 0.71
C GLU A 78 9.08 -19.03 0.83
N ASN A 79 9.19 -20.15 0.12
CA ASN A 79 8.20 -21.25 0.04
C ASN A 79 8.03 -22.06 1.36
N ASP A 80 8.46 -21.48 2.47
CA ASP A 80 8.06 -21.90 3.80
C ASP A 80 6.60 -21.46 3.96
N ASN A 81 5.70 -22.39 4.30
CA ASN A 81 4.25 -22.14 4.46
C ASN A 81 3.88 -21.08 5.53
N THR A 82 4.83 -20.29 6.04
CA THR A 82 4.64 -19.25 7.06
C THR A 82 4.90 -17.80 6.59
N SER A 83 5.62 -17.55 5.49
CA SER A 83 5.94 -16.19 5.00
C SER A 83 5.67 -16.04 3.51
N GLN A 84 4.44 -15.67 3.14
CA GLN A 84 4.06 -15.39 1.75
C GLN A 84 3.93 -13.89 1.50
N GLN A 85 4.25 -13.46 0.29
CA GLN A 85 3.87 -12.14 -0.20
C GLN A 85 2.35 -11.93 -0.10
N GLN A 86 1.96 -10.84 0.56
CA GLN A 86 0.57 -10.48 0.76
C GLN A 86 0.29 -9.11 0.15
N ILE A 87 -0.94 -8.92 -0.33
CA ILE A 87 -1.41 -7.64 -0.88
C ILE A 87 -2.16 -6.90 0.22
N TYR A 88 -1.68 -5.72 0.57
CA TYR A 88 -2.28 -4.85 1.58
C TYR A 88 -3.04 -3.71 0.91
N THR A 89 -4.25 -3.45 1.39
CA THR A 89 -5.06 -2.32 0.92
C THR A 89 -4.49 -1.01 1.47
N GLY A 90 -3.99 -0.14 0.57
CA GLY A 90 -3.75 1.27 0.85
C GLY A 90 -5.04 2.05 0.61
N ARG A 91 -5.05 2.93 -0.40
CA ARG A 91 -6.26 3.66 -0.81
C ARG A 91 -7.31 2.80 -1.51
N GLY A 92 -6.93 1.61 -1.99
CA GLY A 92 -7.83 0.63 -2.59
C GLY A 92 -8.33 0.98 -4.00
N TRP A 93 -9.26 0.17 -4.51
CA TRP A 93 -9.66 0.14 -5.94
C TRP A 93 -10.35 1.40 -6.47
N LYS A 94 -11.03 2.15 -5.61
CA LYS A 94 -11.94 3.23 -6.04
C LYS A 94 -11.45 4.62 -5.66
N SER A 95 -10.27 4.74 -5.06
CA SER A 95 -9.77 6.00 -4.54
C SER A 95 -8.59 6.49 -5.36
N LEU A 96 -8.53 7.79 -5.62
CA LEU A 96 -7.40 8.44 -6.27
C LEU A 96 -6.11 8.26 -5.45
N GLY A 97 -5.08 7.74 -6.11
CA GLY A 97 -3.72 7.61 -5.59
C GLY A 97 -2.98 8.94 -5.48
N ALA A 98 -1.79 8.92 -4.90
CA ALA A 98 -0.84 10.02 -4.90
C ALA A 98 0.60 9.55 -5.24
N HIS A 99 0.70 8.47 -6.01
CA HIS A 99 1.93 7.74 -6.31
C HIS A 99 2.61 8.20 -7.62
N CYS A 100 1.86 8.75 -8.57
CA CYS A 100 2.39 9.24 -9.85
C CYS A 100 1.62 10.48 -10.34
N ILE A 101 2.20 11.67 -10.19
CA ILE A 101 1.53 12.98 -10.38
C ILE A 101 0.66 13.07 -11.65
N THR A 102 1.18 12.61 -12.80
CA THR A 102 0.48 12.70 -14.09
C THR A 102 -0.46 11.52 -14.37
N TYR A 103 -0.42 10.46 -13.55
CA TYR A 103 -1.21 9.23 -13.74
C TYR A 103 -2.19 8.93 -12.60
N ASN A 104 -2.13 9.61 -11.45
CA ASN A 104 -2.97 9.37 -10.27
C ASN A 104 -4.48 9.24 -10.57
N SER A 105 -5.00 10.01 -11.55
CA SER A 105 -6.43 10.00 -11.93
C SER A 105 -6.82 8.95 -12.97
N LYS A 106 -5.85 8.19 -13.47
CA LYS A 106 -6.02 7.18 -14.54
C LYS A 106 -5.29 5.87 -14.27
N SER A 107 -4.77 5.68 -13.05
CA SER A 107 -4.02 4.48 -12.68
C SER A 107 -4.31 4.03 -11.26
N LEU A 108 -4.02 2.76 -11.00
CA LEU A 108 -3.78 2.24 -9.66
C LEU A 108 -2.27 2.10 -9.44
N GLY A 109 -1.82 2.45 -8.23
CA GLY A 109 -0.43 2.30 -7.78
C GLY A 109 -0.28 1.21 -6.74
#